data_AF-A0A7X6VDJ2-F1
#
_entry.id   AF-A0A7X6VDJ2-F1
#
_cell.length_a   1.000
_cell.length_b   1.000
_cell.length_c   1.000
_cell.angle_alpha   90.00
_cell.angle_beta   90.00
_cell.angle_gamma   90.00
#
_symmetry.space_group_name_H-M   'P 1'
#
loop_
_entity.id
_entity.type
_entity.pdbx_description
1 polymer ?
#
loop_
_entity_poly.entity_id
_entity_poly.type
_entity_poly.pdbx_seq_one_letter_code
_entity_poly.pdbx_strand_id
1 'polypeptide(L)' 'SLPRYKRPREIIFDKVPRNPTGKIEKPKLREKYGASSLVAKQTTR' A
#
# COMPACT_ATOMS: atom_id res chain seq x y z
N SER A 1 -4.99 -11.15 -19.31
CA SER A 1 -4.14 -9.95 -19.12
C SER A 1 -4.85 -8.96 -18.19
N LEU A 2 -4.12 -8.16 -17.40
CA LEU A 2 -4.73 -7.25 -16.43
C LEU A 2 -5.34 -6.01 -17.14
N PRO A 3 -6.59 -5.60 -16.83
CA PRO A 3 -7.19 -4.37 -17.37
C PRO A 3 -6.35 -3.13 -17.06
N ARG A 4 -6.31 -2.15 -17.98
CA ARG A 4 -5.43 -0.96 -17.88
C ARG A 4 -5.58 -0.21 -16.55
N TYR A 5 -6.80 -0.11 -16.00
CA TYR A 5 -7.08 0.61 -14.76
C TYR A 5 -6.60 -0.10 -13.47
N LYS A 6 -6.35 -1.42 -13.53
CA LYS A 6 -5.80 -2.18 -12.39
C LYS A 6 -4.28 -2.29 -12.43
N ARG A 7 -3.62 -1.84 -13.50
CA ARG A 7 -2.17 -1.93 -13.62
C ARG A 7 -1.52 -0.99 -12.61
N PRO A 8 -0.40 -1.41 -11.97
CA PRO A 8 0.35 -0.52 -11.11
C PRO A 8 0.80 0.69 -11.90
N ARG A 9 0.61 1.88 -11.34
CA ARG A 9 1.10 3.14 -11.93
C ARG A 9 2.57 3.34 -11.63
N GLU A 10 3.00 2.91 -10.45
CA GLU A 10 4.35 3.07 -9.92
C GLU A 10 4.77 1.76 -9.23
N ILE A 11 6.06 1.42 -9.33
CA ILE A 11 6.67 0.24 -8.69
C ILE A 11 7.89 0.73 -7.93
N ILE A 12 7.89 0.51 -6.61
CA ILE A 12 8.94 0.95 -5.70
C ILE A 12 9.66 -0.29 -5.14
N PHE A 13 10.97 -0.35 -5.32
CA PHE A 13 11.81 -1.41 -4.77
C PHE A 13 12.45 -0.94 -3.47
N ASP A 14 12.03 -1.54 -2.36
CA ASP A 14 12.51 -1.21 -1.01
C ASP A 14 12.42 -2.46 -0.13
N LYS A 15 13.01 -2.42 1.07
CA LYS A 15 12.91 -3.45 2.08
C LYS A 15 11.47 -3.57 2.58
N VAL A 16 10.88 -4.75 2.41
CA VAL A 16 9.50 -5.04 2.85
C VAL A 16 9.49 -5.30 4.36
N PRO A 17 8.79 -4.48 5.17
CA PRO A 17 8.67 -4.72 6.60
C PRO A 17 7.86 -6.00 6.85
N ARG A 18 8.41 -6.86 7.72
CA ARG A 18 7.86 -8.17 8.06
C ARG A 18 7.83 -8.30 9.58
N ASN A 19 6.81 -8.96 10.12
CA ASN A 19 6.76 -9.29 11.53
C ASN A 19 7.69 -10.49 11.84
N PRO A 20 7.93 -10.85 13.11
CA PRO A 20 8.77 -11.99 13.48
C PRO A 20 8.31 -13.34 12.88
N THR A 21 7.02 -13.48 12.55
CA THR A 21 6.45 -14.67 11.88
C THR A 21 6.61 -14.63 10.34
N GLY A 22 7.20 -13.57 9.77
CA GLY A 22 7.37 -13.39 8.33
C GLY A 22 6.14 -12.85 7.58
N LYS A 23 5.08 -12.43 8.26
CA LYS A 23 3.91 -11.77 7.64
C LYS A 23 4.26 -10.33 7.28
N ILE A 24 3.79 -9.86 6.12
CA ILE A 24 4.00 -8.46 5.67
C ILE A 24 3.19 -7.51 6.54
N GLU A 25 3.84 -6.46 7.03
CA GLU A 25 3.19 -5.41 7.81
C GLU A 25 2.62 -4.33 6.89
N LYS A 26 1.45 -4.62 6.32
CA LYS A 26 0.73 -3.69 5.43
C LYS A 26 0.47 -2.30 6.04
N PRO A 27 0.17 -2.14 7.35
CA PRO A 27 0.01 -0.82 7.96
C PRO A 27 1.26 0.05 7.80
N LYS A 28 2.44 -0.46 8.20
CA LYS A 28 3.73 0.24 8.05
C LYS A 28 4.05 0.57 6.60
N LEU A 29 3.75 -0.35 5.68
CA LEU A 29 3.94 -0.11 4.25
C LEU A 29 3.03 1.02 3.73
N ARG A 30 1.78 1.08 4.18
CA ARG A 30 0.82 2.13 3.80
C ARG A 30 1.18 3.49 4.38
N GLU A 31 1.68 3.52 5.61
CA GLU A 31 2.19 4.75 6.25
C GLU A 31 3.40 5.30 5.49
N LYS A 32 4.37 4.44 5.16
CA LYS A 32 5.60 4.83 4.44
C LYS A 32 5.33 5.42 3.05
N TYR A 33 4.35 4.89 2.32
CA TYR A 33 4.05 5.32 0.94
C TYR A 33 2.73 6.09 0.80
N GLY A 34 2.20 6.65 1.89
CA GLY A 34 1.05 7.57 1.83
C GLY A 34 -0.30 6.94 1.48
N ALA A 35 -0.40 5.60 1.44
CA ALA A 35 -1.64 4.86 1.21
C ALA A 35 -2.46 4.62 2.49
N SER A 36 -2.19 5.39 3.55
CA SER A 36 -2.95 5.37 4.80
C SER A 36 -4.32 6.06 4.63
N SER A 37 -5.35 5.43 5.22
CA SER A 37 -6.69 6.02 5.40
C SER A 37 -7.38 6.52 4.13
N LEU A 38 -7.18 5.85 2.99
CA LEU A 38 -7.74 6.26 1.68
C LEU A 38 -9.26 6.50 1.72
N VAL A 39 -10.02 5.59 2.34
CA VAL A 39 -11.48 5.71 2.44
C VAL A 39 -11.87 6.91 3.31
N ALA A 40 -11.22 7.09 4.47
CA ALA A 40 -11.49 8.23 5.35
C ALA A 40 -11.19 9.56 4.65
N LYS A 41 -10.05 9.66 3.94
CA LYS A 41 -9.69 10.84 3.13
C LYS A 41 -10.72 11.16 2.05
N GLN A 42 -11.37 10.14 1.48
CA GLN A 42 -12.41 10.31 0.46
C GLN A 42 -13.77 10.69 1.06
N THR A 43 -14.09 10.23 2.27
CA THR A 43 -15.41 10.43 2.89
C THR A 43 -15.50 11.69 3.76
N THR A 44 -14.37 12.31 4.11
CA THR A 44 -14.37 13.59 4.86
C THR A 44 -14.93 14.68 3.94
N ARG A 45 -16.11 15.21 4.27
CA ARG A 45 -16.78 16.33 3.61
C ARG A 45 -16.47 17.63 4.32
#